data_AF-A0A5C9AJB6-F1
#
_entry.id   AF-A0A5C9AJB6-F1
#
_cell.length_a   1.000
_cell.length_b   1.000
_cell.length_c   1.000
_cell.angle_alpha   90.00
_cell.angle_beta   90.00
_cell.angle_gamma   90.00
#
_symmetry.space_group_name_H-M   'P 1'
#
loop_
_entity.id
_entity.type
_entity.pdbx_description
1 polymer ?
#
loop_
_entity_poly.entity_id
_entity_poly.type
_entity_poly.pdbx_seq_one_letter_code
_entity_poly.pdbx_strand_id
1 'polypeptide(L)'
;INYTAWLYLAWLPGYLQTAYNLDLKSTGLMAAIPFLFGAAGMLVNGYVTDWLVKGGMAPIKSRKICIIAGMFCSAAFTLIVPQATTSMTAVLLIGMALFCIHFAGTSCWGLIHVAVASRMTASVGSIQNFASFICASFAPIITGFIVDTTHSFRLALIICGCVTAAGALAYIFLVRQPINDPRKD
;
A
#
# COMPACT_ATOMS: atom_id res chain seq x y z
N ILE A 1 0.49 3.69 2.42
CA ILE A 1 -0.51 2.78 1.80
C ILE A 1 -1.26 3.49 0.69
N ASN A 2 -2.15 4.45 0.99
CA ASN A 2 -2.91 5.16 -0.05
C ASN A 2 -2.01 5.95 -1.04
N TYR A 3 -0.93 6.56 -0.56
CA TYR A 3 0.08 7.23 -1.41
C TYR A 3 0.59 6.31 -2.54
N THR A 4 1.06 5.11 -2.19
CA THR A 4 1.63 4.14 -3.12
C THR A 4 0.58 3.60 -4.09
N ALA A 5 -0.62 3.29 -3.61
CA ALA A 5 -1.72 2.80 -4.45
C ALA A 5 -2.16 3.84 -5.48
N TRP A 6 -2.30 5.10 -5.08
CA TRP A 6 -2.66 6.20 -5.99
C TRP A 6 -1.56 6.55 -6.98
N LEU A 7 -0.29 6.46 -6.56
CA LEU A 7 0.85 6.63 -7.46
C LEU A 7 0.80 5.60 -8.58
N TYR A 8 0.63 4.31 -8.25
CA TYR A 8 0.48 3.27 -9.26
C TYR A 8 -0.80 3.49 -10.10
N LEU A 9 -1.92 3.85 -9.49
CA LEU A 9 -3.15 4.13 -10.25
C LEU A 9 -2.98 5.23 -11.31
N ALA A 10 -2.35 6.34 -10.93
CA ALA A 10 -2.20 7.49 -11.82
C ALA A 10 -1.07 7.32 -12.85
N TRP A 11 0.04 6.68 -12.48
CA TRP A 11 1.27 6.70 -13.28
C TRP A 11 1.68 5.34 -13.85
N LEU A 12 1.08 4.22 -13.42
CA LEU A 12 1.41 2.89 -13.96
C LEU A 12 1.14 2.76 -15.47
N PRO A 13 0.01 3.23 -16.03
CA PRO A 13 -0.23 3.15 -17.46
C PRO A 13 0.78 4.00 -18.24
N GLY A 14 1.05 5.23 -17.76
CA GLY A 14 2.06 6.11 -18.36
C GLY A 14 3.48 5.54 -18.28
N TYR A 15 3.82 4.87 -17.18
CA TYR A 15 5.11 4.19 -17.03
C TYR A 15 5.26 3.05 -18.04
N LEU A 16 4.25 2.19 -18.19
CA LEU A 16 4.27 1.08 -19.13
C LEU A 16 4.34 1.55 -20.59
N GLN A 17 3.63 2.63 -20.92
CA GLN A 17 3.65 3.23 -22.25
C GLN A 17 5.02 3.84 -22.57
N THR A 18 5.57 4.67 -21.68
CA THR A 18 6.81 5.42 -21.91
C THR A 18 8.06 4.56 -21.76
N ALA A 19 8.10 3.63 -20.80
CA ALA A 19 9.29 2.81 -20.55
C ALA A 19 9.42 1.63 -21.53
N TYR A 20 8.31 1.13 -22.08
CA TYR A 20 8.30 -0.06 -22.93
C TYR A 20 7.72 0.16 -24.33
N ASN A 21 7.39 1.41 -24.72
CA ASN A 21 6.81 1.76 -26.03
C ASN A 21 5.61 0.88 -26.42
N LEU A 22 4.78 0.53 -25.44
CA LEU A 22 3.64 -0.36 -25.64
C LEU A 22 2.45 0.41 -26.21
N ASP A 23 1.71 -0.22 -27.13
CA ASP A 23 0.44 0.29 -27.63
C ASP A 23 -0.56 0.49 -26.47
N LEU A 24 -1.46 1.48 -26.60
CA LEU A 24 -2.37 1.91 -25.54
C LEU A 24 -3.28 0.74 -25.09
N LYS A 25 -3.67 -0.13 -26.03
CA LYS A 25 -4.48 -1.34 -25.75
C LYS A 25 -3.74 -2.36 -24.89
N SER A 26 -2.48 -2.66 -25.24
CA SER A 26 -1.65 -3.62 -24.49
C SER A 26 -1.27 -3.09 -23.12
N THR A 27 -1.05 -1.77 -23.00
CA THR A 27 -0.76 -1.09 -21.75
C THR A 27 -1.92 -1.21 -20.75
N GLY A 28 -3.16 -1.03 -21.21
CA GLY A 28 -4.35 -1.20 -20.35
C GLY A 28 -4.51 -2.63 -19.83
N LEU A 29 -4.32 -3.64 -20.70
CA LEU A 29 -4.37 -5.05 -20.30
C LEU A 29 -3.25 -5.42 -19.33
N MET A 30 -2.03 -4.91 -19.55
CA MET A 30 -0.91 -5.12 -18.64
C MET A 30 -1.10 -4.42 -17.29
N ALA A 31 -1.69 -3.22 -17.26
CA ALA A 31 -2.00 -2.51 -16.02
C ALA A 31 -3.11 -3.21 -15.22
N ALA A 32 -4.03 -3.92 -15.87
CA ALA A 32 -5.08 -4.69 -15.20
C ALA A 32 -4.53 -5.83 -14.32
N ILE A 33 -3.40 -6.44 -14.71
CA ILE A 33 -2.79 -7.56 -13.98
C ILE A 33 -2.40 -7.12 -12.55
N PRO A 34 -1.63 -6.04 -12.32
CA PRO A 34 -1.33 -5.55 -10.98
C PRO A 34 -2.56 -5.20 -10.15
N PHE A 35 -3.64 -4.69 -10.75
CA PHE A 35 -4.89 -4.43 -10.04
C PHE A 35 -5.60 -5.70 -9.60
N LEU A 36 -5.60 -6.75 -10.43
CA LEU A 36 -6.11 -8.07 -10.05
C LEU A 36 -5.33 -8.65 -8.87
N PHE A 37 -4.00 -8.50 -8.87
CA PHE A 37 -3.17 -8.85 -7.72
C PHE A 37 -3.54 -8.02 -6.48
N GLY A 38 -3.75 -6.70 -6.63
CA GLY A 38 -4.25 -5.85 -5.54
C GLY A 38 -5.57 -6.38 -4.94
N ALA A 39 -6.54 -6.71 -5.78
CA ALA A 39 -7.82 -7.28 -5.36
C ALA A 39 -7.66 -8.63 -4.65
N ALA A 40 -6.81 -9.52 -5.18
CA ALA A 40 -6.48 -10.78 -4.52
C ALA A 40 -5.84 -10.54 -3.15
N GLY A 41 -4.97 -9.54 -3.00
CA GLY A 41 -4.35 -9.16 -1.72
C GLY A 41 -5.37 -8.73 -0.67
N MET A 42 -6.42 -8.02 -1.08
CA MET A 42 -7.52 -7.63 -0.18
C MET A 42 -8.31 -8.85 0.32
N LEU A 43 -8.61 -9.81 -0.57
CA LEU A 43 -9.32 -11.04 -0.22
C LEU A 43 -8.48 -11.92 0.71
N VAL A 44 -7.22 -12.17 0.35
CA VAL A 44 -6.31 -13.01 1.15
C VAL A 44 -6.10 -12.43 2.54
N ASN A 45 -6.03 -11.10 2.68
CA ASN A 45 -5.95 -10.46 3.99
C ASN A 45 -7.14 -10.78 4.89
N GLY A 46 -8.36 -10.82 4.34
CA GLY A 46 -9.56 -11.20 5.08
C GLY A 46 -9.42 -12.59 5.70
N TYR A 47 -8.99 -13.57 4.90
CA TYR A 47 -8.78 -14.95 5.37
C TYR A 47 -7.63 -15.07 6.38
N VAL A 48 -6.49 -14.40 6.11
CA VAL A 48 -5.32 -14.46 6.99
C VAL A 48 -5.60 -13.80 8.35
N THR A 49 -6.26 -12.65 8.35
CA THR A 49 -6.62 -11.97 9.61
C THR A 49 -7.66 -12.76 10.41
N ASP A 50 -8.65 -13.35 9.76
CA ASP A 50 -9.63 -14.22 10.42
C ASP A 50 -8.99 -15.51 10.96
N TRP A 51 -8.08 -16.14 10.22
CA TRP A 51 -7.34 -17.32 10.65
C TRP A 51 -6.47 -17.03 11.89
N LEU A 52 -5.74 -15.92 11.89
CA LEU A 52 -4.92 -15.50 13.04
C LEU A 52 -5.77 -15.23 14.29
N VAL A 53 -6.95 -14.64 14.12
CA VAL A 53 -7.89 -14.39 15.24
C VAL A 53 -8.47 -15.71 15.76
N LYS A 54 -8.86 -16.63 14.88
CA LYS A 54 -9.33 -17.97 15.24
C LYS A 54 -8.25 -18.80 15.96
N GLY A 55 -6.98 -18.56 15.65
CA GLY A 55 -5.82 -19.14 16.33
C GLY A 55 -5.53 -18.58 17.74
N GLY A 56 -6.39 -17.71 18.28
CA GLY A 56 -6.26 -17.17 19.64
C GLY A 56 -5.42 -15.89 19.76
N MET A 57 -5.01 -15.29 18.64
CA MET A 57 -4.29 -14.02 18.67
C MET A 57 -5.25 -12.84 18.87
N ALA A 58 -4.89 -11.89 19.74
CA ALA A 58 -5.67 -10.67 19.92
C ALA A 58 -5.89 -9.96 18.57
N PRO A 59 -7.13 -9.60 18.19
CA PRO A 59 -7.45 -9.02 16.88
C PRO A 59 -6.62 -7.79 16.50
N ILE A 60 -6.27 -6.97 17.48
CA ILE A 60 -5.44 -5.77 17.31
C ILE A 60 -3.99 -6.18 16.96
N LYS A 61 -3.43 -7.19 17.64
CA LYS A 61 -2.05 -7.67 17.40
C LYS A 61 -1.92 -8.37 16.05
N SER A 62 -2.88 -9.22 15.69
CA SER A 62 -2.91 -9.91 14.40
C SER A 62 -2.89 -8.91 13.23
N ARG A 63 -3.80 -7.94 13.23
CA ARG A 63 -3.89 -6.93 12.17
C ARG A 63 -2.63 -6.06 12.10
N LYS A 64 -2.05 -5.69 13.23
CA LYS A 64 -0.81 -4.91 13.29
C LYS A 64 0.37 -5.64 12.63
N ILE A 65 0.54 -6.93 12.90
CA ILE A 65 1.61 -7.75 12.30
C ILE A 65 1.40 -7.85 10.78
N CYS A 66 0.16 -8.08 10.33
CA CYS A 66 -0.19 -8.10 8.92
C CYS A 66 0.12 -6.78 8.20
N ILE A 67 -0.12 -5.63 8.85
CA ILE A 67 0.21 -4.30 8.29
C ILE A 67 1.72 -4.15 8.12
N ILE A 68 2.49 -4.44 9.17
CA ILE A 68 3.95 -4.29 9.15
C ILE A 68 4.58 -5.21 8.10
N ALA A 69 4.19 -6.48 8.08
CA ALA A 69 4.67 -7.46 7.11
C ALA A 69 4.31 -7.06 5.68
N GLY A 70 3.06 -6.64 5.43
CA GLY A 70 2.62 -6.19 4.11
C GLY A 70 3.34 -4.93 3.63
N MET A 71 3.58 -3.95 4.52
CA MET A 71 4.30 -2.72 4.16
C MET A 71 5.78 -2.98 3.85
N PHE A 72 6.45 -3.85 4.62
CA PHE A 72 7.85 -4.19 4.38
C PHE A 72 8.03 -4.97 3.08
N CYS A 73 7.12 -5.94 2.84
CA CYS A 73 7.10 -6.73 1.63
C CYS A 73 6.83 -5.86 0.38
N SER A 74 5.86 -4.93 0.48
CA SER A 74 5.57 -3.95 -0.57
C SER A 74 6.78 -3.05 -0.87
N ALA A 75 7.43 -2.51 0.17
CA ALA A 75 8.63 -1.67 0.00
C ALA A 75 9.78 -2.44 -0.67
N ALA A 76 10.03 -3.68 -0.27
CA ALA A 76 11.05 -4.53 -0.89
C ALA A 76 10.76 -4.76 -2.38
N PHE A 77 9.52 -5.13 -2.74
CA PHE A 77 9.15 -5.31 -4.14
C PHE A 77 9.24 -4.02 -4.94
N THR A 78 8.75 -2.89 -4.42
CA THR A 78 8.84 -1.58 -5.10
C THR A 78 10.28 -1.15 -5.36
N LEU A 79 11.23 -1.44 -4.46
CA LEU A 79 12.65 -1.13 -4.66
C LEU A 79 13.35 -2.02 -5.72
N ILE A 80 12.79 -3.20 -6.00
CA ILE A 80 13.32 -4.12 -7.02
C ILE A 80 12.70 -3.81 -8.40
N VAL A 81 11.53 -3.16 -8.48
CA VAL A 81 10.90 -2.75 -9.77
C VAL A 81 11.87 -2.01 -10.70
N PRO A 82 12.65 -0.99 -10.26
CA PRO A 82 13.66 -0.32 -11.08
C PRO A 82 14.75 -1.20 -11.71
N GLN A 83 14.94 -2.42 -11.20
CA GLN A 83 15.95 -3.37 -11.67
C GLN A 83 15.38 -4.38 -12.68
N ALA A 84 14.07 -4.32 -12.95
CA ALA A 84 13.42 -5.21 -13.90
C ALA A 84 13.85 -4.88 -15.34
N THR A 85 14.44 -5.87 -16.01
CA THR A 85 14.91 -5.76 -17.41
C THR A 85 13.81 -5.97 -18.44
N THR A 86 12.67 -6.56 -18.05
CA THR A 86 11.57 -6.93 -18.95
C THR A 86 10.24 -6.34 -18.46
N SER A 87 9.38 -5.91 -19.39
CA SER A 87 8.05 -5.35 -19.11
C SER A 87 7.20 -6.28 -18.24
N MET A 88 7.18 -7.57 -18.56
CA MET A 88 6.41 -8.56 -17.79
C MET A 88 6.93 -8.70 -16.35
N THR A 89 8.25 -8.66 -16.15
CA THR A 89 8.86 -8.69 -14.82
C THR A 89 8.48 -7.44 -14.02
N ALA A 90 8.53 -6.25 -14.62
CA ALA A 90 8.12 -5.02 -13.96
C ALA A 90 6.63 -5.08 -13.54
N VAL A 91 5.75 -5.56 -14.41
CA VAL A 91 4.32 -5.74 -14.13
C VAL A 91 4.11 -6.71 -12.97
N LEU A 92 4.80 -7.86 -12.95
CA LEU A 92 4.68 -8.84 -11.87
C LEU A 92 5.19 -8.29 -10.53
N LEU A 93 6.31 -7.58 -10.51
CA LEU A 93 6.82 -6.96 -9.28
C LEU A 93 5.88 -5.86 -8.76
N ILE A 94 5.33 -5.03 -9.65
CA ILE A 94 4.35 -4.02 -9.28
C ILE A 94 3.07 -4.68 -8.78
N GLY A 95 2.64 -5.78 -9.41
CA GLY A 95 1.51 -6.57 -8.95
C GLY A 95 1.71 -7.13 -7.55
N MET A 96 2.89 -7.68 -7.26
CA MET A 96 3.24 -8.15 -5.91
C MET A 96 3.32 -7.00 -4.91
N ALA A 97 3.89 -5.84 -5.30
CA ALA A 97 3.91 -4.65 -4.45
C ALA A 97 2.50 -4.16 -4.13
N LEU A 98 1.59 -4.16 -5.12
CA LEU A 98 0.18 -3.81 -4.94
C LEU A 98 -0.57 -4.85 -4.10
N PHE A 99 -0.33 -6.14 -4.32
CA PHE A 99 -0.88 -7.20 -3.46
C PHE A 99 -0.53 -6.93 -1.99
N CYS A 100 0.74 -6.66 -1.69
CA CYS A 100 1.20 -6.41 -0.33
C CYS A 100 0.68 -5.09 0.26
N ILE A 101 0.60 -3.99 -0.53
CA ILE A 101 0.09 -2.70 -0.03
C ILE A 101 -1.42 -2.78 0.24
N HIS A 102 -2.17 -3.46 -0.63
CA HIS A 102 -3.62 -3.64 -0.48
C HIS A 102 -3.93 -4.58 0.69
N PHE A 103 -3.14 -5.64 0.87
CA PHE A 103 -3.20 -6.52 2.04
C PHE A 103 -3.03 -5.70 3.34
N ALA A 104 -1.98 -4.88 3.42
CA ALA A 104 -1.76 -3.98 4.56
C ALA A 104 -2.90 -2.98 4.74
N GLY A 105 -3.40 -2.39 3.65
CA GLY A 105 -4.50 -1.42 3.66
C GLY A 105 -5.81 -1.98 4.23
N THR A 106 -6.18 -3.20 3.84
CA THR A 106 -7.35 -3.89 4.39
C THR A 106 -7.19 -4.22 5.87
N SER A 107 -5.98 -4.54 6.32
CA SER A 107 -5.72 -4.74 7.75
C SER A 107 -5.79 -3.43 8.54
N CYS A 108 -5.31 -2.30 8.00
CA CYS A 108 -5.46 -0.98 8.62
C CYS A 108 -6.93 -0.60 8.79
N TRP A 109 -7.76 -0.81 7.76
CA TRP A 109 -9.20 -0.54 7.84
C TRP A 109 -9.86 -1.36 8.93
N GLY A 110 -9.60 -2.68 8.96
CA GLY A 110 -10.16 -3.54 9.99
C GLY A 110 -9.62 -3.28 11.40
N LEU A 111 -8.44 -2.66 11.54
CA LEU A 111 -7.90 -2.27 12.84
C LEU A 111 -8.78 -1.21 13.51
N ILE A 112 -9.27 -0.21 12.77
CA ILE A 112 -10.16 0.84 13.30
C ILE A 112 -11.43 0.22 13.88
N HIS A 113 -12.02 -0.74 13.14
CA HIS A 113 -13.26 -1.40 13.54
C HIS A 113 -13.11 -2.19 14.84
N VAL A 114 -11.92 -2.72 15.14
CA VAL A 114 -11.69 -3.54 16.33
C VAL A 114 -11.05 -2.76 17.48
N ALA A 115 -10.33 -1.67 17.19
CA ALA A 115 -9.67 -0.86 18.21
C ALA A 115 -10.57 0.25 18.80
N VAL A 116 -11.66 0.61 18.14
CA VAL A 116 -12.50 1.77 18.49
C VAL A 116 -13.94 1.34 18.75
N ALA A 117 -14.55 1.87 19.83
CA ALA A 117 -15.96 1.63 20.14
C ALA A 117 -16.87 2.05 18.97
N SER A 118 -17.94 1.29 18.71
CA SER A 118 -18.83 1.45 17.54
C SER A 118 -19.33 2.88 17.30
N ARG A 119 -19.45 3.71 18.34
CA ARG A 119 -19.88 5.12 18.24
C ARG A 119 -18.83 6.05 17.63
N MET A 120 -17.54 5.71 17.75
CA MET A 120 -16.42 6.56 17.30
C MET A 120 -15.73 6.00 16.05
N THR A 121 -16.06 4.78 15.61
CA THR A 121 -15.49 4.15 14.41
C THR A 121 -15.68 5.02 13.16
N ALA A 122 -16.84 5.68 13.03
CA ALA A 122 -17.10 6.60 11.92
C ALA A 122 -16.17 7.82 11.94
N SER A 123 -15.98 8.46 13.10
CA SER A 123 -15.12 9.64 13.24
C SER A 123 -13.63 9.32 13.08
N VAL A 124 -13.17 8.19 13.63
CA VAL A 124 -11.77 7.76 13.46
C VAL A 124 -11.53 7.32 12.02
N GLY A 125 -12.49 6.63 11.41
CA GLY A 125 -12.45 6.26 10.00
C GLY A 125 -12.41 7.48 9.08
N SER A 126 -13.16 8.55 9.37
CA SER A 126 -13.14 9.77 8.56
C SER A 126 -11.83 10.54 8.69
N ILE A 127 -11.25 10.63 9.90
CA ILE A 127 -9.91 11.23 10.11
C ILE A 127 -8.84 10.45 9.33
N GLN A 128 -8.88 9.12 9.40
CA GLN A 128 -7.94 8.27 8.66
C GLN A 128 -8.08 8.45 7.15
N ASN A 129 -9.32 8.54 6.64
CA ASN A 129 -9.54 8.80 5.22
C ASN A 129 -9.06 10.19 4.83
N PHE A 130 -9.36 11.22 5.61
CA PHE A 130 -8.93 12.59 5.35
C PHE A 130 -7.40 12.69 5.25
N ALA A 131 -6.67 12.16 6.23
CA ALA A 131 -5.21 12.12 6.19
C ALA A 131 -4.70 11.30 5.00
N SER A 132 -5.35 10.16 4.69
CA SER A 132 -4.99 9.32 3.55
C SER A 132 -5.15 10.03 2.21
N PHE A 133 -6.24 10.78 2.03
CA PHE A 133 -6.52 11.52 0.79
C PHE A 133 -5.59 12.70 0.62
N ILE A 134 -5.25 13.42 1.70
CA ILE A 134 -4.22 14.47 1.64
C ILE A 134 -2.90 13.88 1.14
N CYS A 135 -2.43 12.79 1.75
CA CYS A 135 -1.21 12.13 1.29
C CYS A 135 -1.34 11.62 -0.15
N ALA A 136 -2.48 11.05 -0.53
CA ALA A 136 -2.72 10.56 -1.88
C ALA A 136 -2.66 11.69 -2.92
N SER A 137 -3.18 12.89 -2.62
CA SER A 137 -3.11 14.05 -3.51
C SER A 137 -1.69 14.54 -3.77
N PHE A 138 -0.78 14.41 -2.79
CA PHE A 138 0.63 14.74 -2.99
C PHE A 138 1.36 13.74 -3.89
N ALA A 139 0.91 12.48 -3.97
CA ALA A 139 1.58 11.44 -4.75
C ALA A 139 1.74 11.78 -6.25
N PRO A 140 0.67 12.16 -6.98
CA PRO A 140 0.82 12.54 -8.38
C PRO A 140 1.55 13.86 -8.58
N ILE A 141 1.46 14.80 -7.64
CA ILE A 141 2.16 16.10 -7.72
C ILE A 141 3.68 15.87 -7.65
N ILE A 142 4.14 15.13 -6.63
CA ILE A 142 5.56 14.82 -6.44
C ILE A 142 6.08 13.97 -7.62
N THR A 143 5.32 12.94 -8.00
CA THR A 143 5.69 12.06 -9.12
C THR A 143 5.75 12.82 -10.43
N GLY A 144 4.76 13.68 -10.72
CA GLY A 144 4.72 14.51 -11.91
C GLY A 144 5.92 15.44 -12.00
N PHE A 145 6.26 16.13 -10.91
CA PHE A 145 7.44 17.00 -10.88
C PHE A 145 8.74 16.25 -11.15
N ILE A 146 8.89 15.04 -10.60
CA ILE A 146 10.08 14.18 -10.82
C ILE A 146 10.15 13.69 -12.26
N VAL A 147 9.03 13.24 -12.82
CA VAL A 147 8.98 12.73 -14.20
C VAL A 147 9.23 13.86 -15.20
N ASP A 148 8.71 15.06 -14.94
CA ASP A 148 8.90 16.24 -15.79
C ASP A 148 10.36 16.72 -15.80
N THR A 149 11.05 16.67 -14.65
CA THR A 149 12.46 17.08 -14.53
C THR A 149 13.47 16.01 -14.96
N THR A 150 13.19 14.73 -14.72
CA THR A 150 14.16 13.64 -14.94
C THR A 150 13.90 12.88 -16.24
N HIS A 151 12.72 13.02 -16.84
CA HIS A 151 12.21 12.19 -17.94
C HIS A 151 12.26 10.67 -17.66
N SER A 152 12.46 10.27 -16.40
CA SER A 152 12.64 8.88 -15.99
C SER A 152 11.80 8.53 -14.78
N PHE A 153 10.96 7.51 -14.93
CA PHE A 153 10.14 6.95 -13.86
C PHE A 153 10.93 6.21 -12.78
N ARG A 154 12.23 5.94 -13.03
CA ARG A 154 13.08 5.20 -12.11
C ARG A 154 13.22 5.91 -10.76
N LEU A 155 13.42 7.22 -10.76
CA LEU A 155 13.54 8.02 -9.54
C LEU A 155 12.22 8.09 -8.77
N ALA A 156 11.09 8.23 -9.47
CA ALA A 156 9.77 8.25 -8.85
C ALA A 156 9.46 6.94 -8.11
N LEU A 157 9.81 5.80 -8.71
CA LEU A 157 9.65 4.48 -8.10
C LEU A 157 10.56 4.26 -6.89
N ILE A 158 11.82 4.72 -6.95
CA ILE A 158 12.75 4.66 -5.81
C ILE A 158 12.22 5.51 -4.65
N ILE A 159 11.77 6.75 -4.92
CA ILE A 159 11.20 7.64 -3.91
C ILE A 159 9.93 7.03 -3.32
N CYS A 160 9.07 6.41 -4.13
CA CYS A 160 7.90 5.68 -3.64
C CYS A 160 8.28 4.52 -2.71
N GLY A 161 9.30 3.74 -3.09
CA GLY A 161 9.86 2.67 -2.25
C GLY A 161 10.39 3.20 -0.91
N CYS A 162 11.17 4.28 -0.94
CA CYS A 162 11.69 4.95 0.25
C CYS A 162 10.59 5.50 1.16
N VAL A 163 9.56 6.15 0.59
CA VAL A 163 8.41 6.67 1.35
C VAL A 163 7.61 5.51 1.98
N THR A 164 7.46 4.39 1.24
CA THR A 164 6.78 3.20 1.76
C THR A 164 7.59 2.54 2.89
N ALA A 165 8.91 2.47 2.74
CA ALA A 165 9.83 1.97 3.77
C ALA A 165 9.86 2.88 5.00
N ALA A 166 9.91 4.21 4.81
CA ALA A 166 9.81 5.19 5.89
C ALA A 166 8.45 5.09 6.61
N GLY A 167 7.36 4.88 5.88
CA GLY A 167 6.05 4.60 6.44
C GLY A 167 6.01 3.31 7.24
N ALA A 168 6.68 2.25 6.78
CA ALA A 168 6.80 0.97 7.49
C ALA A 168 7.60 1.14 8.79
N LEU A 169 8.72 1.86 8.73
CA LEU A 169 9.55 2.22 9.88
C LEU A 169 8.77 3.08 10.88
N ALA A 170 8.03 4.08 10.41
CA ALA A 170 7.15 4.87 11.25
C ALA A 170 6.11 3.98 11.94
N TYR A 171 5.54 2.99 11.25
CA TYR A 171 4.60 2.05 11.86
C TYR A 171 5.27 1.16 12.92
N ILE A 172 6.55 0.79 12.74
CA ILE A 172 7.34 0.02 13.72
C ILE A 172 7.68 0.87 14.95
N PHE A 173 8.11 2.12 14.75
CA PHE A 173 8.58 3.00 15.82
C PHE A 173 7.45 3.72 16.58
N LEU A 174 6.41 4.20 15.89
CA LEU A 174 5.28 4.91 16.51
C LEU A 174 4.22 3.97 17.08
N VAL A 175 3.92 2.84 16.43
CA VAL A 175 2.93 1.90 16.97
C VAL A 175 3.62 0.98 17.96
N ARG A 176 3.98 1.49 19.15
CA ARG A 176 4.70 0.72 20.16
C ARG A 176 3.81 0.17 21.28
N GLN A 177 2.68 0.80 21.58
CA GLN A 177 1.82 0.37 22.69
C GLN A 177 0.35 0.22 22.28
N PRO A 178 -0.35 -0.85 22.71
CA PRO A 178 -1.81 -0.83 22.75
C PRO A 178 -2.24 0.28 23.72
N ILE A 179 -3.29 1.02 23.37
CA ILE A 179 -3.90 2.00 24.27
C ILE A 179 -4.38 1.23 25.50
N ASN A 180 -3.73 1.44 26.63
CA ASN A 180 -4.25 1.01 27.92
C ASN A 180 -5.34 2.01 28.31
N ASP A 181 -6.56 1.53 28.50
CA ASP A 181 -7.69 2.35 28.97
C ASP A 181 -7.44 2.72 30.45
N PRO A 182 -7.31 4.01 30.81
CA PRO A 182 -7.11 4.43 32.18
C PRO A 182 -8.42 4.47 33.00
N ARG A 183 -9.55 3.98 32.48
CA ARG A 183 -10.85 3.93 33.21
C ARG A 183 -11.19 2.54 33.73
N LYS A 184 -10.19 1.79 34.18
CA LYS A 184 -10.39 0.49 34.83
C LYS A 184 -9.80 0.43 36.22
N ASP A 185 -9.84 1.55 36.95
CA ASP A 185 -9.67 1.62 38.40
C ASP A 185 -10.84 2.43 38.99
#